data_AF-H1Y6K4-F1
#
_entry.id   AF-H1Y6K4-F1
#
_cell.length_a   1.000
_cell.length_b   1.000
_cell.length_c   1.000
_cell.angle_alpha   90.00
_cell.angle_beta   90.00
_cell.angle_gamma   90.00
#
_symmetry.space_group_name_H-M   'P 1'
#
loop_
_entity.id
_entity.type
_entity.pdbx_description
1 polymer ?
#
loop_
_entity_poly.entity_id
_entity_poly.type
_entity_poly.pdbx_seq_one_letter_code
_entity_poly.pdbx_strand_id
1 'polypeptide(L)'
;MEEQIEQNKPFKIKLNYTVLIFIIALLLGITLPFHYVPYEFIVFPKENLTMKNTFIFESEIDTFISRYNKANANQQRLMRLDPIVQKLFEKKLIVDSTNFEK
;
A
#
# COMPACT_ATOMS: atom_id res chain seq x y z
N MET A 1 -19.57 30.56 46.92
CA MET A 1 -18.52 29.63 46.48
C MET A 1 -18.83 29.36 45.02
N GLU A 2 -18.39 30.25 44.14
CA GLU A 2 -18.70 30.17 42.70
C GLU A 2 -17.52 29.47 42.01
N GLU A 3 -17.74 28.22 41.60
CA GLU A 3 -16.84 27.51 40.70
C GLU A 3 -16.82 28.23 39.35
N GLN A 4 -15.68 28.87 39.06
CA GLN A 4 -15.39 29.40 37.74
C GLN A 4 -15.14 28.21 36.80
N ILE A 5 -16.18 27.81 36.06
CA ILE A 5 -16.05 26.85 34.96
C ILE A 5 -15.18 27.52 33.89
N GLU A 6 -13.90 27.20 33.90
CA GLU A 6 -12.92 27.64 32.92
C GLU A 6 -13.39 27.15 31.54
N GLN A 7 -13.91 28.08 30.74
CA GLN A 7 -14.37 27.79 29.39
C GLN A 7 -13.19 27.30 28.54
N ASN A 8 -13.18 26.01 28.22
CA ASN A 8 -12.33 25.41 27.20
C ASN A 8 -12.53 26.15 25.86
N LYS A 9 -11.71 27.16 25.60
CA LYS A 9 -11.68 27.84 24.30
C LYS A 9 -11.18 26.83 23.26
N PRO A 10 -11.92 26.59 22.16
CA PRO A 10 -11.46 25.66 21.14
C PRO A 10 -10.14 26.17 20.57
N PHE A 11 -9.11 25.33 20.63
CA PHE A 11 -7.79 25.62 20.08
C PHE A 11 -7.90 25.81 18.56
N LYS A 12 -7.99 27.06 18.10
CA LYS A 12 -8.06 27.38 16.67
C LYS A 12 -6.66 27.28 16.07
N ILE A 13 -6.33 26.12 15.50
CA ILE A 13 -5.09 25.92 14.74
C ILE A 13 -5.19 26.76 13.46
N LYS A 14 -4.41 27.86 13.38
CA LYS A 14 -4.19 28.58 12.13
C LYS A 14 -3.10 27.87 11.35
N LEU A 15 -3.48 26.87 10.55
CA LEU A 15 -2.53 26.13 9.74
C LEU A 15 -2.05 26.99 8.57
N ASN A 16 -0.74 27.23 8.47
CA ASN A 16 -0.14 27.98 7.38
C ASN A 16 -0.10 27.11 6.12
N TYR A 17 -0.56 27.65 4.97
CA TYR A 17 -0.56 26.94 3.69
C TYR A 17 0.84 26.45 3.29
N THR A 18 1.90 27.19 3.61
CA THR A 18 3.28 26.76 3.37
C THR A 18 3.63 25.47 4.14
N VAL A 19 3.19 25.39 5.39
CA VAL A 19 3.40 24.20 6.23
C VAL A 19 2.60 23.01 5.67
N LEU A 20 1.36 23.25 5.23
CA LEU A 20 0.53 22.21 4.61
C LEU A 20 1.17 21.66 3.32
N ILE A 21 1.67 22.53 2.44
CA ILE A 21 2.35 22.14 1.20
C ILE A 21 3.58 21.29 1.51
N PHE A 22 4.37 21.69 2.50
CA PHE A 22 5.56 20.95 2.90
C PHE A 22 5.22 19.55 3.43
N ILE A 23 4.17 19.43 4.25
CA ILE A 23 3.68 18.14 4.76
C ILE A 23 3.25 17.24 3.59
N ILE A 24 2.49 17.77 2.63
CA ILE A 24 2.05 17.00 1.46
C ILE A 24 3.26 16.55 0.64
N ALA A 25 4.22 17.45 0.36
CA ALA A 25 5.43 17.09 -0.39
C ALA A 25 6.24 15.99 0.31
N LEU A 26 6.36 16.05 1.64
CA LEU A 26 7.03 15.04 2.45
C LEU A 26 6.32 13.67 2.35
N LEU A 27 4.98 13.65 2.50
CA LEU A 27 4.18 12.44 2.36
C LEU A 27 4.30 11.83 0.97
N LEU A 28 4.27 12.66 -0.08
CA LEU A 28 4.46 12.20 -1.45
C LEU A 28 5.86 11.61 -1.66
N GLY A 29 6.91 12.25 -1.13
CA GLY A 29 8.29 11.77 -1.23
C GLY A 29 8.50 10.41 -0.57
N ILE A 30 7.78 10.13 0.51
CA ILE A 30 7.82 8.83 1.20
C ILE A 30 6.95 7.79 0.49
N THR A 31 5.78 8.16 -0.04
CA THR A 31 4.81 7.19 -0.57
C THR A 31 5.01 6.81 -2.04
N LEU A 32 5.51 7.73 -2.88
CA LEU A 32 5.74 7.49 -4.31
C LEU A 32 6.73 6.34 -4.63
N PRO A 33 7.89 6.24 -3.94
CA PRO A 33 8.90 5.25 -4.30
C PRO A 33 8.66 3.87 -3.70
N PHE A 34 7.63 3.66 -2.88
CA PHE A 34 7.43 2.39 -2.18
C PHE A 34 6.03 1.78 -2.37
N HIS A 35 6.00 0.45 -2.42
CA HIS A 35 4.82 -0.37 -2.19
C HIS A 35 4.73 -0.70 -0.70
N TYR A 36 3.53 -0.55 -0.13
CA TYR A 36 3.19 -0.86 1.25
C TYR A 36 2.19 -2.01 1.25
N VAL A 37 2.49 -3.09 1.97
CA VAL A 37 1.59 -4.22 2.22
C VAL A 37 1.26 -4.21 3.71
N PRO A 38 0.19 -3.52 4.15
CA PRO A 38 -0.05 -3.27 5.58
C PRO A 38 -0.26 -4.55 6.38
N TYR A 39 -0.94 -5.55 5.80
CA TYR A 39 -1.25 -6.83 6.44
C TYR A 39 0.02 -7.61 6.82
N GLU A 40 1.05 -7.54 5.99
CA GLU A 40 2.31 -8.26 6.17
C GLU A 40 3.41 -7.37 6.78
N PHE A 41 3.13 -6.08 7.01
CA PHE A 41 4.11 -5.07 7.40
C PHE A 41 5.34 -4.99 6.48
N ILE A 42 5.16 -5.27 5.19
CA ILE A 42 6.24 -5.26 4.19
C ILE A 42 6.23 -3.96 3.40
N VAL A 43 7.42 -3.42 3.18
CA VAL A 43 7.68 -2.28 2.29
C VAL A 43 8.75 -2.67 1.28
N PHE A 44 8.53 -2.37 0.00
CA PHE A 44 9.52 -2.61 -1.06
C PHE A 44 9.51 -1.50 -2.11
N PRO A 45 10.65 -1.19 -2.74
CA PRO A 45 10.76 -0.09 -3.69
C PRO A 45 9.98 -0.38 -4.98
N LYS A 46 9.49 0.69 -5.61
CA LYS A 46 8.90 0.66 -6.97
C LYS A 46 10.00 0.83 -8.02
N GLU A 47 9.80 0.20 -9.17
CA GLU A 47 10.63 0.41 -10.37
C GLU A 47 10.48 1.84 -10.93
N ASN A 48 9.30 2.46 -10.75
CA ASN A 48 8.99 3.80 -11.26
C ASN A 48 8.26 4.62 -10.20
N LEU A 49 8.50 5.93 -10.17
CA LEU A 49 7.78 6.85 -9.27
C LEU A 49 6.32 7.00 -9.73
N THR A 50 5.43 6.27 -9.09
CA THR A 50 4.00 6.26 -9.42
C THR A 50 3.15 6.04 -8.17
N MET A 51 1.93 6.56 -8.17
CA MET A 51 0.93 6.25 -7.14
C MET A 51 0.27 4.88 -7.32
N LYS A 52 0.53 4.20 -8.45
CA LYS A 52 -0.05 2.90 -8.72
C LYS A 52 0.39 1.87 -7.68
N ASN A 53 -0.56 1.18 -7.07
CA ASN A 53 -0.33 0.11 -6.10
C ASN A 53 0.55 0.54 -4.91
N THR A 54 0.46 1.80 -4.45
CA THR A 54 1.19 2.25 -3.25
C THR A 54 0.77 1.48 -2.02
N PHE A 55 -0.52 1.25 -1.83
CA PHE A 55 -1.05 0.36 -0.81
C PHE A 55 -1.58 -0.88 -1.51
N ILE A 56 -1.12 -2.05 -1.07
CA ILE A 56 -1.56 -3.35 -1.56
C ILE A 56 -2.28 -4.03 -0.40
N PHE A 57 -3.60 -4.13 -0.51
CA PHE A 57 -4.43 -4.76 0.49
C PHE A 57 -4.65 -6.24 0.20
N GLU A 58 -5.00 -7.02 1.22
CA GLU A 58 -5.28 -8.47 1.11
C GLU A 58 -6.33 -8.76 0.04
N SER A 59 -7.41 -8.00 -0.03
CA SER A 59 -8.46 -8.15 -1.05
C SER A 59 -7.95 -7.99 -2.49
N GLU A 60 -6.92 -7.18 -2.70
CA GLU A 60 -6.30 -7.00 -4.02
C GLU A 60 -5.40 -8.19 -4.37
N ILE A 61 -4.73 -8.75 -3.37
CA ILE A 61 -3.96 -10.01 -3.48
C ILE A 61 -4.91 -11.16 -3.82
N ASP A 62 -6.04 -11.30 -3.12
CA ASP A 62 -7.05 -12.33 -3.40
C ASP A 62 -7.61 -12.22 -4.82
N THR A 63 -7.94 -10.99 -5.22
CA THR A 63 -8.41 -10.71 -6.59
C THR A 63 -7.33 -11.05 -7.62
N PHE A 64 -6.06 -10.81 -7.29
CA PHE A 64 -4.94 -11.21 -8.13
C PHE A 64 -4.81 -12.73 -8.21
N ILE A 65 -4.80 -13.43 -7.07
CA ILE A 65 -4.72 -14.90 -7.00
C ILE A 65 -5.85 -15.52 -7.81
N SER A 66 -7.08 -15.03 -7.65
CA SER A 66 -8.22 -15.53 -8.42
C SER A 66 -8.04 -15.34 -9.93
N ARG A 67 -7.53 -14.18 -10.37
CA ARG A 67 -7.25 -13.93 -11.79
C ARG A 67 -6.12 -14.81 -12.31
N TYR A 68 -5.07 -14.97 -11.52
CA TYR A 68 -3.93 -15.80 -11.85
C TYR A 68 -4.32 -17.28 -12.02
N ASN A 69 -5.13 -17.81 -11.09
CA ASN A 69 -5.62 -19.20 -11.15
C ASN A 69 -6.60 -19.45 -12.31
N LYS A 70 -7.33 -18.41 -12.75
CA LYS A 70 -8.25 -18.48 -13.90
C LYS A 70 -7.57 -18.20 -15.24
N ALA A 71 -6.36 -17.65 -15.22
CA ALA A 71 -5.60 -17.30 -16.41
C ALA A 71 -4.97 -18.54 -17.05
N ASN A 72 -4.82 -18.53 -18.38
CA ASN A 72 -4.11 -19.58 -19.09
C ASN A 72 -2.57 -19.46 -18.90
N ALA A 73 -1.82 -20.49 -19.28
CA ALA A 73 -0.37 -20.55 -19.05
C ALA A 73 0.42 -19.33 -19.60
N ASN A 74 0.02 -18.80 -20.75
CA ASN A 74 0.66 -17.61 -21.34
C ASN A 74 0.35 -16.34 -20.54
N GLN A 75 -0.90 -16.18 -20.11
CA GLN A 75 -1.32 -15.06 -19.25
C GLN A 75 -0.65 -15.13 -17.89
N GLN A 76 -0.58 -16.31 -17.26
CA GLN A 76 0.16 -16.50 -16.01
C GLN A 76 1.63 -16.11 -16.16
N ARG A 77 2.28 -16.51 -17.26
CA ARG A 77 3.67 -16.13 -17.55
C ARG A 77 3.83 -14.61 -17.67
N LEU A 78 2.92 -13.93 -18.36
CA LEU A 78 2.93 -12.46 -18.45
C LEU A 78 2.70 -11.80 -17.10
N MET A 79 1.80 -12.34 -16.27
CA MET A 79 1.55 -11.83 -14.91
C MET A 79 2.77 -12.00 -14.00
N ARG A 80 3.55 -13.07 -14.13
CA ARG A 80 4.81 -13.28 -13.39
C ARG A 80 5.93 -12.29 -13.80
N LEU A 81 5.79 -11.59 -14.91
CA LEU A 81 6.75 -10.55 -15.30
C LEU A 81 6.52 -9.21 -14.58
N ASP A 82 5.37 -9.05 -13.91
CA ASP A 82 5.11 -7.85 -13.12
C ASP A 82 6.05 -7.83 -11.89
N PRO A 83 6.86 -6.78 -11.69
CA PRO A 83 7.79 -6.69 -10.55
C PRO A 83 7.11 -6.84 -9.19
N ILE A 84 5.87 -6.37 -9.06
CA ILE A 84 5.07 -6.51 -7.83
C ILE A 84 4.78 -7.98 -7.59
N VAL A 85 4.39 -8.70 -8.64
CA VAL A 85 4.05 -10.12 -8.56
C VAL A 85 5.28 -10.95 -8.21
N GLN A 86 6.44 -10.64 -8.80
CA GLN A 86 7.70 -11.28 -8.44
C GLN A 86 8.02 -11.10 -6.96
N LYS A 87 7.87 -9.88 -6.44
CA LYS A 87 8.07 -9.60 -5.01
C LYS A 87 7.07 -10.34 -4.13
N LEU A 88 5.81 -10.45 -4.54
CA LEU A 88 4.79 -11.22 -3.79
C LEU A 88 5.11 -12.73 -3.79
N PHE A 89 5.60 -13.29 -4.88
CA PHE A 89 6.10 -14.69 -4.93
C PHE A 89 7.37 -14.89 -4.09
N GLU A 90 8.36 -13.98 -4.18
CA GLU A 90 9.58 -14.02 -3.37
C GLU A 90 9.28 -13.99 -1.88
N LYS A 91 8.29 -13.17 -1.48
CA LYS A 91 7.84 -13.05 -0.09
C LYS A 91 6.87 -14.15 0.34
N LYS A 92 6.55 -15.12 -0.54
CA LYS A 92 5.58 -16.20 -0.32
C LYS A 92 4.17 -15.74 0.05
N LEU A 93 3.81 -14.52 -0.37
CA LEU A 93 2.48 -13.95 -0.19
C LEU A 93 1.49 -14.48 -1.23
N ILE A 94 2.01 -15.05 -2.31
CA ILE A 94 1.25 -15.78 -3.33
C ILE A 94 1.91 -17.14 -3.48
N VAL A 95 1.11 -18.21 -3.36
CA VAL A 95 1.56 -19.60 -3.53
C VAL A 95 0.94 -20.15 -4.81
N ASP A 96 1.77 -20.71 -5.69
CA ASP A 96 1.30 -21.41 -6.89
C ASP A 96 0.52 -22.66 -6.44
N SER A 97 -0.78 -22.71 -6.72
CA SER A 97 -1.66 -23.81 -6.25
C SER A 97 -1.27 -25.17 -6.81
N THR A 98 -0.42 -25.20 -7.84
CA THR A 98 0.19 -26.40 -8.42
C THR A 98 1.16 -27.15 -7.50
N ASN A 99 1.57 -26.56 -6.36
CA ASN A 99 2.45 -27.23 -5.39
C ASN A 99 1.71 -27.90 -4.21
N PHE A 100 0.37 -27.89 -4.18
CA PHE A 100 -0.41 -28.56 -3.12
C PHE A 100 -0.79 -30.03 -3.45
N GLU A 101 -0.32 -30.59 -4.57
CA GLU A 101 -0.55 -31.99 -4.97
C GLU A 101 0.70 -32.87 -4.95
N LYS A 102 1.64 -32.67 -4.01
CA LYS A 102 2.70 -33.66 -3.74
C LYS A 102 2.86 -33.98 -2.27
#